data_AF-A0A6L9EW90-F1
#
_entry.id   AF-A0A6L9EW90-F1
#
_cell.length_a   1.000
_cell.length_b   1.000
_cell.length_c   1.000
_cell.angle_alpha   90.00
_cell.angle_beta   90.00
_cell.angle_gamma   90.00
#
_symmetry.space_group_name_H-M   'P 1'
#
loop_
_entity.id
_entity.type
_entity.pdbx_description
1 polymer ?
#
loop_
_entity_poly.entity_id
_entity_poly.type
_entity_poly.pdbx_seq_one_letter_code
_entity_poly.pdbx_strand_id
1 'polypeptide(L)'
;MMMGNSSSQGMINSLKANRLLLRKKRKERTFLNTKKENYQNAKGIVEPKKASEAVLKIIRKKALRAQKKQHFITIIILLILSPIFIFGLYKTIEAIQKDIEYAKVIPEKDLKKYLFFINDGDNWLQEKKWHNAIFQYKKALEIFPNEYDANYRLALAYTYRCKYESTNCNEGETLVNTLIKAFPDKINLNELKRNYK
;
A
#
# COMPACT_ATOMS: atom_id res chain seq x y z
N MET A 1 -15.18 -10.17 -46.88
CA MET A 1 -15.36 -9.73 -45.47
C MET A 1 -14.81 -10.82 -44.56
N MET A 2 -14.20 -10.42 -43.46
CA MET A 2 -13.03 -11.05 -42.85
C MET A 2 -13.21 -12.45 -42.27
N MET A 3 -12.22 -13.30 -42.55
CA MET A 3 -11.91 -14.56 -41.88
C MET A 3 -11.63 -14.30 -40.40
N GLY A 4 -12.49 -14.77 -39.50
CA GLY A 4 -12.31 -14.54 -38.05
C GLY A 4 -12.73 -15.68 -37.13
N ASN A 5 -13.16 -16.83 -37.66
CA ASN A 5 -13.72 -17.90 -36.83
C ASN A 5 -12.94 -19.23 -36.86
N SER A 6 -11.91 -19.39 -37.70
CA SER A 6 -11.18 -20.67 -37.81
C SER A 6 -10.23 -20.92 -36.63
N SER A 7 -9.50 -19.88 -36.19
CA SER A 7 -8.55 -19.99 -35.07
C SER A 7 -9.26 -20.21 -33.73
N SER A 8 -10.36 -19.49 -33.50
CA SER A 8 -11.22 -19.65 -32.32
C SER A 8 -11.82 -21.04 -32.26
N GLN A 9 -12.31 -21.57 -33.39
CA GLN A 9 -12.89 -22.90 -33.44
C GLN A 9 -11.85 -24.00 -33.24
N GLY A 10 -10.66 -23.85 -33.84
CA GLY A 10 -9.53 -24.75 -33.62
C GLY A 10 -9.10 -24.78 -32.14
N MET A 11 -9.02 -23.62 -31.50
CA MET A 11 -8.68 -23.49 -30.09
C MET A 11 -9.75 -24.10 -29.17
N ILE A 12 -11.04 -23.92 -29.49
CA ILE A 12 -12.16 -24.57 -28.77
C ILE A 12 -12.08 -26.09 -28.91
N ASN A 13 -11.78 -26.60 -30.10
CA ASN A 13 -11.65 -28.03 -30.34
C ASN A 13 -10.45 -28.63 -29.60
N SER A 14 -9.30 -27.95 -29.61
CA SER A 14 -8.11 -28.33 -28.85
C SER A 14 -8.36 -28.32 -27.34
N LEU A 15 -9.06 -27.29 -26.82
CA LEU A 15 -9.43 -27.23 -25.39
C LEU A 15 -10.40 -28.35 -24.99
N LYS A 16 -11.33 -28.72 -25.87
CA LYS A 16 -12.24 -29.87 -25.64
C LYS A 16 -11.48 -31.20 -25.66
N ALA A 17 -10.58 -31.41 -26.62
CA ALA A 17 -9.73 -32.60 -26.69
C ALA A 17 -8.83 -32.71 -25.44
N ASN A 18 -8.20 -31.61 -25.03
CA ASN A 18 -7.39 -31.57 -23.80
C ASN A 18 -8.22 -31.82 -22.55
N ARG A 19 -9.48 -31.36 -22.49
CA ARG A 19 -10.41 -31.70 -21.39
C ARG A 19 -10.77 -33.18 -21.31
N LEU A 20 -10.78 -33.89 -22.44
CA LEU A 20 -11.02 -35.34 -22.46
C LEU A 20 -9.77 -36.12 -22.00
N LEU A 21 -8.57 -35.57 -22.20
CA LEU A 21 -7.31 -36.11 -21.69
C LEU A 21 -7.11 -35.83 -20.19
N LEU A 22 -7.75 -34.78 -19.65
CA LEU A 22 -7.86 -34.58 -18.22
C LEU A 22 -8.73 -35.70 -17.64
N ARG A 23 -8.07 -36.75 -17.14
CA ARG A 23 -8.68 -37.86 -16.38
C ARG A 23 -9.73 -37.26 -15.44
N LYS A 24 -11.02 -37.57 -15.64
CA LYS A 24 -12.14 -37.24 -14.73
C LYS A 24 -11.57 -37.31 -13.33
N LYS A 25 -11.53 -36.19 -12.59
CA LYS A 25 -10.88 -36.07 -11.29
C LYS A 25 -11.37 -37.24 -10.43
N ARG A 26 -10.62 -38.35 -10.45
CA ARG A 26 -11.00 -39.60 -9.82
C ARG A 26 -10.83 -39.25 -8.37
N LYS A 27 -11.94 -38.87 -7.72
CA LYS A 27 -12.05 -38.35 -6.35
C LYS A 27 -10.79 -38.77 -5.64
N GLU A 28 -9.82 -37.87 -5.61
CA GLU A 28 -8.45 -38.22 -5.27
C GLU A 28 -8.60 -38.96 -3.96
N ARG A 29 -8.25 -40.25 -3.92
CA ARG A 29 -8.30 -40.98 -2.67
C ARG A 29 -7.25 -40.26 -1.85
N THR A 30 -7.73 -39.30 -1.06
CA THR A 30 -6.97 -38.50 -0.14
C THR A 30 -6.00 -39.48 0.51
N PHE A 31 -4.75 -39.12 0.74
CA PHE A 31 -3.75 -40.02 1.32
C PHE A 31 -4.29 -40.85 2.53
N LEU A 32 -5.28 -40.29 3.23
CA LEU A 32 -6.13 -40.91 4.26
C LEU A 32 -6.99 -42.12 3.80
N ASN A 33 -7.60 -42.09 2.62
CA ASN A 33 -8.42 -43.19 2.06
C ASN A 33 -7.58 -44.33 1.47
N THR A 34 -6.40 -44.03 0.90
CA THR A 34 -5.46 -45.08 0.44
C THR A 34 -4.90 -45.88 1.61
N LYS A 35 -4.69 -45.22 2.77
CA LYS A 35 -4.34 -45.89 4.02
C LYS A 35 -5.36 -46.97 4.38
N LYS A 36 -6.67 -46.66 4.33
CA LYS A 36 -7.72 -47.55 4.82
C LYS A 36 -7.85 -48.85 4.01
N GLU A 37 -7.71 -48.78 2.68
CA GLU A 37 -7.71 -49.98 1.81
C GLU A 37 -6.43 -50.82 1.98
N ASN A 38 -5.26 -50.17 2.09
CA ASN A 38 -4.00 -50.88 2.29
C ASN A 38 -3.90 -51.53 3.69
N TYR A 39 -4.55 -50.95 4.72
CA TYR A 39 -4.65 -51.57 6.05
C TYR A 39 -5.60 -52.78 6.09
N GLN A 40 -6.65 -52.82 5.26
CA GLN A 40 -7.57 -53.97 5.23
C GLN A 40 -6.99 -55.17 4.47
N ASN A 41 -6.15 -54.91 3.46
CA ASN A 41 -5.45 -55.96 2.70
C ASN A 41 -4.16 -56.43 3.40
N ALA A 42 -3.61 -55.64 4.33
CA ALA A 42 -2.58 -56.07 5.26
C ALA A 42 -3.22 -56.71 6.51
N LYS A 43 -3.87 -57.88 6.37
CA LYS A 43 -4.25 -58.74 7.51
C LYS A 43 -3.03 -59.39 8.20
N GLY A 44 -1.87 -58.71 8.20
CA GLY A 44 -0.80 -58.98 9.13
C GLY A 44 -0.93 -57.98 10.26
N ILE A 45 -1.04 -58.45 11.50
CA ILE A 45 -0.91 -57.59 12.67
C ILE A 45 0.51 -57.02 12.60
N VAL A 46 0.66 -55.81 12.06
CA VAL A 46 1.89 -55.05 12.22
C VAL A 46 1.87 -54.58 13.66
N GLU A 47 2.35 -55.40 14.57
CA GLU A 47 2.67 -54.92 15.90
C GLU A 47 3.68 -53.79 15.73
N PRO A 48 3.33 -52.54 16.07
CA PRO A 48 4.29 -51.46 15.95
C PRO A 48 5.38 -51.74 16.98
N LYS A 49 6.49 -52.33 16.54
CA LYS A 49 7.66 -52.52 17.39
C LYS A 49 8.03 -51.13 17.92
N LYS A 50 7.86 -50.92 19.23
CA LYS A 50 8.35 -49.71 19.89
C LYS A 50 9.81 -49.57 19.51
N ALA A 51 10.16 -48.44 18.89
CA ALA A 51 11.52 -48.19 18.46
C ALA A 51 12.46 -48.38 19.65
N SER A 52 13.57 -49.11 19.44
CA SER A 52 14.59 -49.33 20.47
C SER A 52 15.01 -48.00 21.10
N GLU A 53 15.28 -47.98 22.42
CA GLU A 53 15.70 -46.78 23.13
C GLU A 53 16.86 -46.05 22.44
N ALA A 54 17.77 -46.80 21.81
CA ALA A 54 18.87 -46.26 21.03
C ALA A 54 18.39 -45.43 19.82
N VAL A 55 17.38 -45.94 19.09
CA VAL A 55 16.78 -45.26 17.93
C VAL A 55 16.04 -43.99 18.39
N LEU A 56 15.29 -44.06 19.49
CA LEU A 56 14.61 -42.90 20.07
C LEU A 56 15.59 -41.82 20.52
N LYS A 57 16.73 -42.18 21.14
CA LYS A 57 17.79 -41.24 21.50
C LYS A 57 18.39 -40.53 20.28
N ILE A 58 18.60 -41.25 19.17
CA ILE A 58 19.09 -40.66 17.91
C ILE A 58 18.08 -39.68 17.32
N ILE A 59 16.80 -40.06 17.28
CA ILE A 59 15.71 -39.20 16.78
C ILE A 59 15.62 -37.92 17.61
N ARG A 60 15.60 -38.05 18.96
CA ARG A 60 15.59 -36.90 19.87
C ARG A 60 16.79 -35.98 19.64
N LYS A 61 18.00 -36.54 19.50
CA LYS A 61 19.21 -35.75 19.25
C LYS A 61 19.17 -35.01 17.91
N LYS A 62 18.62 -35.63 16.85
CA LYS A 62 18.42 -34.97 15.55
C LYS A 62 17.38 -33.85 15.63
N ALA A 63 16.25 -34.10 16.28
CA ALA A 63 15.19 -33.09 16.47
C ALA A 63 15.68 -31.88 17.26
N LEU A 64 16.39 -32.11 18.39
CA LEU A 64 16.98 -31.04 19.19
C LEU A 64 18.01 -30.21 18.40
N ARG A 65 18.84 -30.85 17.58
CA ARG A 65 19.80 -30.13 16.71
C ARG A 65 19.09 -29.28 15.65
N ALA A 66 18.03 -29.80 15.03
CA ALA A 66 17.23 -29.06 14.06
C ALA A 66 16.54 -27.85 14.70
N GLN A 67 15.96 -28.02 15.88
CA GLN A 67 15.32 -26.94 16.64
C GLN A 67 16.33 -25.85 17.03
N LYS A 68 17.50 -26.22 17.56
CA LYS A 68 18.57 -25.25 17.89
C LYS A 68 19.05 -24.49 16.65
N LYS A 69 19.19 -25.17 15.50
CA LYS A 69 19.54 -24.53 14.24
C LYS A 69 18.46 -23.54 13.79
N GLN A 70 17.18 -23.91 13.91
CA GLN A 70 16.06 -23.02 13.58
C GLN A 70 16.06 -21.78 14.49
N HIS A 71 16.19 -21.94 15.80
CA HIS A 71 16.29 -20.80 16.72
C HIS A 71 17.48 -19.90 16.41
N PHE A 72 18.64 -20.48 16.10
CA PHE A 72 19.83 -19.72 15.71
C PHE A 72 19.59 -18.89 14.44
N ILE A 73 18.96 -19.48 13.41
CA ILE A 73 18.59 -18.76 12.19
C ILE A 73 17.59 -17.64 12.50
N THR A 74 16.57 -17.89 13.33
CA THR A 74 15.59 -16.85 13.69
C THR A 74 16.23 -15.67 14.43
N ILE A 75 17.20 -15.94 15.31
CA ILE A 75 17.93 -14.89 16.04
C ILE A 75 18.77 -14.05 15.07
N ILE A 76 19.47 -14.68 14.11
CA ILE A 76 20.24 -13.97 13.09
C ILE A 76 19.33 -13.06 12.26
N ILE A 77 18.17 -13.56 11.82
CA ILE A 77 17.22 -12.75 11.05
C ILE A 77 16.77 -11.53 11.86
N LEU A 78 16.43 -11.70 13.15
CA LEU A 78 16.04 -10.59 14.02
C LEU A 78 17.18 -9.57 14.20
N LEU A 79 18.42 -10.03 14.35
CA LEU A 79 19.60 -9.14 14.45
C LEU A 79 19.84 -8.35 13.16
N ILE A 80 19.58 -8.94 11.99
CA ILE A 80 19.71 -8.27 10.70
C ILE A 80 18.56 -7.25 10.48
N LEU A 81 17.35 -7.57 10.93
CA LEU A 81 16.19 -6.68 10.78
C LEU A 81 16.15 -5.55 11.82
N SER A 82 16.75 -5.74 12.99
CA SER A 82 16.76 -4.77 14.08
C SER A 82 17.31 -3.39 13.67
N PRO A 83 18.46 -3.26 12.98
CA PRO A 83 18.98 -1.97 12.53
C PRO A 83 18.02 -1.22 11.59
N ILE A 84 17.34 -1.95 10.69
CA ILE A 84 16.38 -1.35 9.75
C ILE A 84 15.18 -0.80 10.53
N PHE A 85 14.69 -1.56 11.51
CA PHE A 85 13.59 -1.12 12.37
C PHE A 85 13.98 0.08 13.23
N ILE A 86 15.17 0.06 13.86
CA ILE A 86 15.70 1.18 14.65
C ILE A 86 15.88 2.43 13.78
N PHE A 87 16.39 2.29 12.56
CA PHE A 87 16.53 3.40 11.62
C PHE A 87 15.18 4.01 11.24
N GLY A 88 14.17 3.16 10.97
CA GLY A 88 12.80 3.62 10.74
C GLY A 88 12.25 4.41 11.93
N LEU A 89 12.41 3.88 13.15
CA LEU A 89 12.01 4.58 14.37
C LEU A 89 12.74 5.92 14.55
N TYR A 90 14.06 5.95 14.34
CA TYR A 90 14.86 7.17 14.41
C TYR A 90 14.33 8.23 13.44
N LYS A 91 14.02 7.86 12.19
CA LYS A 91 13.46 8.78 11.20
C LYS A 91 12.08 9.31 11.58
N THR A 92 11.23 8.48 12.19
CA THR A 92 9.92 8.94 12.68
C THR A 92 10.06 9.92 13.84
N ILE A 93 10.97 9.66 14.78
CA ILE A 93 11.22 10.56 15.92
C ILE A 93 11.81 11.89 15.44
N GLU A 94 12.74 11.87 14.50
CA GLU A 94 13.33 13.07 13.89
C GLU A 94 12.25 13.95 13.24
N ALA A 95 11.32 13.35 12.49
CA ALA A 95 10.20 14.07 11.88
C ALA A 95 9.28 14.70 12.95
N ILE A 96 8.89 13.93 13.97
CA ILE A 96 8.03 14.40 15.06
C ILE A 96 8.71 15.54 15.85
N GLN A 97 10.00 15.44 16.12
CA GLN A 97 10.75 16.48 16.84
C GLN A 97 10.75 17.80 16.06
N LYS A 98 10.94 17.74 14.74
CA LYS A 98 10.88 18.90 13.86
C LYS A 98 9.50 19.56 13.88
N ASP A 99 8.44 18.77 13.85
CA ASP A 99 7.06 19.28 13.93
C ASP A 99 6.78 19.95 15.29
N ILE A 100 7.27 19.36 16.39
CA ILE A 100 7.13 19.93 17.74
C ILE A 100 7.92 21.23 17.88
N GLU A 101 9.14 21.29 17.34
CA GLU A 101 9.97 22.50 17.37
C GLU A 101 9.33 23.63 16.55
N TYR A 102 8.85 23.32 15.35
CA TYR A 102 8.09 24.25 14.51
C TYR A 102 6.86 24.79 15.27
N ALA A 103 6.11 23.94 15.95
CA ALA A 103 4.95 24.34 16.75
C ALA A 103 5.29 25.21 17.97
N LYS A 104 6.50 25.09 18.55
CA LYS A 104 6.94 25.92 19.69
C LYS A 104 7.37 27.32 19.28
N VAL A 105 7.92 27.48 18.08
CA VAL A 105 8.39 28.76 17.55
C VAL A 105 7.22 29.62 17.06
N ILE A 106 6.13 28.99 16.63
CA ILE A 106 4.93 29.68 16.15
C ILE A 106 4.09 30.14 17.34
N PRO A 107 3.76 31.43 17.44
CA PRO A 107 2.80 31.90 18.44
C PRO A 107 1.49 31.14 18.28
N GLU A 108 0.96 30.54 19.35
CA GLU A 108 -0.31 29.78 19.35
C GLU A 108 -1.44 30.54 18.64
N LYS A 109 -1.45 31.86 18.79
CA LYS A 109 -2.37 32.78 18.12
C LYS A 109 -2.28 32.72 16.58
N ASP A 110 -1.08 32.69 16.02
CA ASP A 110 -0.86 32.66 14.57
C ASP A 110 -1.23 31.29 14.00
N LEU A 111 -0.90 30.21 14.70
CA LEU A 111 -1.36 28.86 14.34
C LEU A 111 -2.89 28.79 14.33
N LYS A 112 -3.54 29.29 15.38
CA LYS A 112 -5.01 29.30 15.48
C LYS A 112 -5.64 30.13 14.36
N LYS A 113 -5.05 31.28 14.03
CA LYS A 113 -5.52 32.17 12.96
C LYS A 113 -5.34 31.52 11.58
N TYR A 114 -4.22 30.85 11.35
CA TYR A 114 -3.98 30.05 10.15
C TYR A 114 -5.02 28.94 9.98
N LEU A 115 -5.22 28.12 11.02
CA LEU A 115 -6.20 27.04 11.00
C LEU A 115 -7.62 27.54 10.77
N PHE A 116 -7.97 28.71 11.33
CA PHE A 116 -9.24 29.37 11.06
C PHE A 116 -9.41 29.67 9.56
N PHE A 117 -8.43 30.29 8.93
CA PHE A 117 -8.50 30.61 7.49
C PHE A 117 -8.52 29.36 6.61
N ILE A 118 -7.79 28.32 6.97
CA ILE A 118 -7.84 27.04 6.26
C ILE A 118 -9.26 26.44 6.33
N ASN A 119 -9.81 26.34 7.53
CA ASN A 119 -11.14 25.74 7.73
C ASN A 119 -12.25 26.56 7.07
N ASP A 120 -12.19 27.89 7.16
CA ASP A 120 -13.18 28.75 6.50
C ASP A 120 -13.05 28.67 4.97
N GLY A 121 -11.83 28.66 4.45
CA GLY A 121 -11.56 28.44 3.03
C GLY A 121 -12.12 27.10 2.52
N ASP A 122 -11.97 26.03 3.30
CA ASP A 122 -12.52 24.71 2.99
C ASP A 122 -14.05 24.71 2.94
N ASN A 123 -14.71 25.40 3.88
CA ASN A 123 -16.15 25.55 3.89
C ASN A 123 -16.61 26.27 2.61
N TRP A 124 -15.96 27.38 2.24
CA TRP A 124 -16.27 28.09 0.98
C TRP A 124 -16.01 27.23 -0.26
N LEU A 125 -14.95 26.41 -0.24
CA LEU A 125 -14.61 25.49 -1.32
C LEU A 125 -15.70 24.43 -1.50
N GLN A 126 -16.21 23.86 -0.40
CA GLN A 126 -17.31 22.90 -0.40
C GLN A 126 -18.60 23.52 -0.93
N GLU A 127 -18.87 24.78 -0.59
CA GLU A 127 -19.99 25.56 -1.14
C GLU A 127 -19.79 26.00 -2.60
N LYS A 128 -18.67 25.62 -3.24
CA LYS A 128 -18.28 26.04 -4.60
C LYS A 128 -18.14 27.56 -4.76
N LYS A 129 -17.98 28.29 -3.66
CA LYS A 129 -17.71 29.73 -3.64
C LYS A 129 -16.20 29.96 -3.75
N TRP A 130 -15.67 29.67 -4.93
CA TRP A 130 -14.23 29.60 -5.17
C TRP A 130 -13.49 30.91 -4.88
N HIS A 131 -14.11 32.06 -5.14
CA HIS A 131 -13.52 33.37 -4.84
C HIS A 131 -13.25 33.56 -3.34
N ASN A 132 -14.21 33.17 -2.48
CA ASN A 132 -14.06 33.27 -1.03
C ASN A 132 -13.03 32.26 -0.52
N ALA A 133 -13.03 31.05 -1.07
CA ALA A 133 -12.00 30.04 -0.73
C ALA A 133 -10.58 30.56 -1.05
N ILE A 134 -10.38 31.11 -2.25
CA ILE A 134 -9.12 31.75 -2.67
C ILE A 134 -8.72 32.86 -1.69
N PHE A 135 -9.66 33.71 -1.28
CA PHE A 135 -9.40 34.78 -0.34
C PHE A 135 -8.90 34.23 1.01
N GLN A 136 -9.58 33.24 1.58
CA GLN A 136 -9.18 32.68 2.87
C GLN A 136 -7.85 31.93 2.80
N TYR A 137 -7.59 31.16 1.74
CA TYR A 137 -6.29 30.51 1.60
C TYR A 137 -5.15 31.51 1.43
N LYS A 138 -5.37 32.65 0.76
CA LYS A 138 -4.39 33.74 0.74
C LYS A 138 -4.14 34.31 2.14
N LYS A 139 -5.18 34.48 2.96
CA LYS A 139 -5.04 34.90 4.37
C LYS A 139 -4.28 33.88 5.22
N ALA A 140 -4.44 32.59 4.96
CA ALA A 140 -3.63 31.55 5.60
C ALA A 140 -2.14 31.69 5.20
N LEU A 141 -1.87 31.94 3.92
CA LEU A 141 -0.51 32.11 3.39
C LEU A 141 0.16 33.43 3.80
N GLU A 142 -0.59 34.46 4.19
CA GLU A 142 -0.01 35.65 4.84
C GLU A 142 0.67 35.30 6.18
N ILE A 143 0.25 34.21 6.84
CA ILE A 143 0.80 33.74 8.11
C ILE A 143 1.92 32.73 7.87
N PHE A 144 1.67 31.71 7.03
CA PHE A 144 2.68 30.71 6.64
C PHE A 144 2.83 30.66 5.11
N PRO A 145 3.71 31.50 4.52
CA PRO A 145 3.81 31.67 3.06
C PRO A 145 4.22 30.41 2.29
N ASN A 146 5.02 29.55 2.91
CA ASN A 146 5.60 28.37 2.27
C ASN A 146 4.86 27.08 2.61
N GLU A 147 3.69 27.17 3.26
CA GLU A 147 2.98 25.99 3.72
C GLU A 147 2.36 25.24 2.54
N TYR A 148 2.77 24.00 2.35
CA TYR A 148 2.38 23.20 1.20
C TYR A 148 0.87 23.01 1.13
N ASP A 149 0.24 22.68 2.26
CA ASP A 149 -1.20 22.39 2.32
C ASP A 149 -2.04 23.62 1.93
N ALA A 150 -1.69 24.80 2.44
CA ALA A 150 -2.36 26.05 2.09
C ALA A 150 -2.18 26.41 0.61
N ASN A 151 -0.96 26.26 0.09
CA ASN A 151 -0.68 26.51 -1.33
C ASN A 151 -1.40 25.51 -2.26
N TYR A 152 -1.47 24.24 -1.88
CA TYR A 152 -2.21 23.21 -2.61
C TYR A 152 -3.71 23.52 -2.66
N ARG A 153 -4.30 23.89 -1.51
CA ARG A 153 -5.72 24.28 -1.43
C ARG A 153 -6.03 25.53 -2.25
N LEU A 154 -5.13 26.52 -2.24
CA LEU A 154 -5.23 27.70 -3.10
C LEU A 154 -5.17 27.32 -4.59
N ALA A 155 -4.23 26.46 -4.98
CA ALA A 155 -4.12 25.96 -6.35
C ALA A 155 -5.37 25.20 -6.79
N LEU A 156 -5.92 24.36 -5.91
CA LEU A 156 -7.18 23.65 -6.13
C LEU A 156 -8.36 24.62 -6.32
N ALA A 157 -8.47 25.64 -5.48
CA ALA A 157 -9.53 26.65 -5.58
C ALA A 157 -9.43 27.44 -6.90
N TYR A 158 -8.22 27.84 -7.31
CA TYR A 158 -8.02 28.44 -8.63
C TYR A 158 -8.34 27.48 -9.78
N THR A 159 -8.01 26.20 -9.64
CA THR A 159 -8.30 25.17 -10.65
C THR A 159 -9.79 25.05 -10.86
N TYR A 160 -10.57 24.95 -9.78
CA TYR A 160 -12.02 24.90 -9.87
C TYR A 160 -12.62 26.18 -10.40
N ARG A 161 -12.12 27.34 -9.95
CA ARG A 161 -12.61 28.62 -10.43
C ARG A 161 -12.36 28.81 -11.93
N CYS A 162 -11.17 28.47 -12.41
CA CYS A 162 -10.89 28.48 -13.85
C CYS A 162 -11.80 27.51 -14.59
N LYS A 163 -11.96 26.27 -14.10
CA LYS A 163 -12.78 25.24 -14.74
C LYS A 163 -14.25 25.62 -14.87
N TYR A 164 -14.84 26.26 -13.86
CA TYR A 164 -16.27 26.56 -13.82
C TYR A 164 -16.63 28.01 -14.16
N GLU A 165 -15.74 28.97 -13.91
CA GLU A 165 -15.97 30.40 -14.14
C GLU A 165 -15.03 31.01 -15.19
N SER A 166 -14.02 30.28 -15.68
CA SER A 166 -13.00 30.78 -16.62
C SER A 166 -12.24 32.02 -16.11
N THR A 167 -12.10 32.15 -14.78
CA THR A 167 -11.35 33.26 -14.15
C THR A 167 -10.15 32.75 -13.36
N ASN A 168 -9.12 33.60 -13.25
CA ASN A 168 -7.85 33.32 -12.58
C ASN A 168 -7.11 32.05 -13.07
N CYS A 169 -7.29 31.71 -14.34
CA CYS A 169 -6.66 30.53 -14.95
C CYS A 169 -5.14 30.62 -14.95
N ASN A 170 -4.58 31.77 -15.35
CA ASN A 170 -3.14 31.98 -15.44
C ASN A 170 -2.46 31.92 -14.07
N GLU A 171 -3.08 32.53 -13.06
CA GLU A 171 -2.58 32.53 -11.68
C GLU A 171 -2.58 31.11 -11.10
N GLY A 172 -3.68 30.37 -11.34
CA GLY A 172 -3.79 28.98 -10.95
C GLY A 172 -2.75 28.08 -11.62
N GLU A 173 -2.60 28.19 -12.94
CA GLU A 173 -1.62 27.41 -13.70
C GLU A 173 -0.18 27.72 -13.26
N THR A 174 0.14 29.01 -13.06
CA THR A 174 1.46 29.44 -12.59
C THR A 174 1.76 28.88 -11.20
N LEU A 175 0.78 28.91 -10.30
CA LEU A 175 0.94 28.35 -8.95
C LEU A 175 1.14 26.83 -9.01
N VAL A 176 0.32 26.10 -9.78
CA VAL A 176 0.47 24.65 -9.95
C VAL A 176 1.83 24.29 -10.52
N ASN A 177 2.30 24.99 -11.56
CA ASN A 177 3.62 24.75 -12.14
C ASN A 177 4.76 25.04 -11.14
N THR A 178 4.61 26.06 -10.31
CA THR A 178 5.57 26.37 -9.24
C THR A 178 5.60 25.27 -8.20
N LEU A 179 4.44 24.77 -7.78
CA LEU A 179 4.34 23.67 -6.82
C LEU A 179 4.90 22.36 -7.37
N ILE A 180 4.71 22.03 -8.65
CA ILE A 180 5.29 20.83 -9.26
C ILE A 180 6.82 20.89 -9.23
N LYS A 181 7.41 22.07 -9.48
CA LYS A 181 8.86 22.25 -9.39
C LYS A 181 9.38 22.12 -7.96
N ALA A 182 8.65 22.66 -6.98
CA ALA A 182 9.04 22.63 -5.57
C ALA A 182 8.81 21.26 -4.91
N PHE A 183 7.78 20.52 -5.33
CA PHE A 183 7.34 19.26 -4.73
C PHE A 183 7.11 18.17 -5.80
N PRO A 184 8.16 17.70 -6.48
CA PRO A 184 8.05 16.77 -7.61
C PRO A 184 7.42 15.42 -7.23
N ASP A 185 7.51 15.03 -5.96
CA ASP A 185 7.00 13.75 -5.45
C ASP A 185 5.47 13.73 -5.29
N LYS A 186 4.81 14.91 -5.37
CA LYS A 186 3.37 15.06 -5.13
C LYS A 186 2.57 14.89 -6.43
N ILE A 187 2.24 13.63 -6.73
CA ILE A 187 1.51 13.23 -7.95
C ILE A 187 0.21 14.02 -8.16
N ASN A 188 -0.50 14.37 -7.09
CA ASN A 188 -1.77 15.12 -7.15
C ASN A 188 -1.64 16.47 -7.87
N LEU A 189 -0.46 17.09 -7.88
CA LEU A 189 -0.25 18.37 -8.59
C LEU A 189 -0.32 18.21 -10.11
N ASN A 190 0.09 17.06 -10.64
CA ASN A 190 -0.03 16.77 -12.07
C ASN A 190 -1.50 16.60 -12.49
N GLU A 191 -2.37 16.16 -11.57
CA GLU A 191 -3.81 16.11 -11.82
C GLU A 191 -4.40 17.52 -11.93
N LEU A 192 -4.02 18.44 -11.03
CA LEU A 192 -4.43 19.84 -11.11
C LEU A 192 -3.99 20.46 -12.45
N LYS A 193 -2.74 20.22 -12.85
CA LYS A 193 -2.20 20.74 -14.11
C LYS A 193 -3.03 20.38 -15.34
N ARG A 194 -3.61 19.17 -15.39
CA ARG A 194 -4.43 18.71 -16.52
C ARG A 194 -5.72 19.50 -16.73
N ASN A 195 -6.16 20.28 -15.73
CA ASN A 195 -7.35 21.12 -15.83
C ASN A 195 -7.07 22.46 -16.51
N TYR A 196 -5.81 22.81 -16.72
CA TYR A 196 -5.38 23.94 -17.54
C TYR A 196 -5.02 23.39 -18.92
N LYS A 197 -5.74 23.82 -19.95
CA LYS A 197 -5.55 23.42 -21.36
C LYS A 197 -5.37 24.65 -22.22
#